data_AF-A0A4P6M177-F1
#
_entry.id   AF-A0A4P6M177-F1
#
_cell.length_a   1.000
_cell.length_b   1.000
_cell.length_c   1.000
_cell.angle_alpha   90.00
_cell.angle_beta   90.00
_cell.angle_gamma   90.00
#
_symmetry.space_group_name_H-M   'P 1'
#
loop_
_entity.id
_entity.type
_entity.pdbx_description
1 polymer ?
#
loop_
_entity_poly.entity_id
_entity_poly.type
_entity_poly.pdbx_seq_one_letter_code
_entity_poly.pdbx_strand_id
1 'polypeptide(L)' 'MKVIENQTFDTERALYGRNDILVRNCYFDGPEDGESALKECNNIMVEGCDIISPEFGWSAR' A
#
# COMPACT_ATOMS: atom_id res chain seq x y z
N MET A 1 -14.04 -7.11 5.04
CA MET A 1 -12.58 -7.17 4.91
C MET A 1 -12.22 -7.80 3.57
N LYS A 2 -11.61 -7.05 2.65
CA LYS A 2 -11.19 -7.52 1.31
C LYS A 2 -9.70 -7.86 1.33
N VAL A 3 -9.31 -9.02 0.80
CA VAL A 3 -7.92 -9.46 0.77
C VAL A 3 -7.29 -9.08 -0.57
N ILE A 4 -6.09 -8.51 -0.52
CA ILE A 4 -5.24 -8.15 -1.64
C ILE A 4 -3.91 -8.87 -1.39
N GLU A 5 -3.59 -9.85 -2.23
CA GLU A 5 -2.39 -10.66 -2.01
C GLU A 5 -1.61 -10.91 -3.29
N ASN A 6 -0.29 -11.10 -3.16
CA ASN A 6 0.65 -11.43 -4.24
C ASN A 6 0.59 -10.43 -5.42
N GLN A 7 0.48 -9.15 -5.12
CA GLN A 7 0.44 -8.07 -6.12
C GLN A 7 1.62 -7.11 -5.96
N THR A 8 2.07 -6.56 -7.08
CA THR A 8 3.04 -5.47 -7.11
C THR A 8 2.33 -4.17 -7.44
N PHE A 9 2.58 -3.13 -6.65
CA PHE A 9 2.06 -1.78 -6.82
C PHE A 9 3.22 -0.83 -7.07
N ASP A 10 3.27 -0.29 -8.27
CA ASP A 10 4.34 0.56 -8.77
C ASP A 10 3.93 2.03 -8.95
N THR A 11 2.65 2.33 -8.74
CA THR A 11 2.06 3.66 -8.94
C THR A 11 1.79 4.37 -7.62
N GLU A 12 1.88 5.71 -7.63
CA GLU A 12 1.46 6.55 -6.51
C GLU A 12 0.03 6.23 -6.07
N ARG A 13 -0.19 6.12 -4.75
CA ARG A 13 -1.52 5.93 -4.14
C ARG A 13 -2.30 4.72 -4.69
N ALA A 14 -1.61 3.63 -4.99
CA ALA A 14 -2.21 2.40 -5.55
C ALA A 14 -3.47 1.88 -4.83
N LEU A 15 -3.58 2.10 -3.51
CA LEU A 15 -4.73 1.68 -2.70
C LEU A 15 -5.51 2.87 -2.11
N TYR A 16 -5.45 4.06 -2.73
CA TYR A 16 -6.12 5.27 -2.24
C TYR A 16 -7.57 5.04 -1.82
N GLY A 17 -7.93 5.53 -0.63
CA GLY A 17 -9.32 5.51 -0.15
C GLY A 17 -9.89 4.12 0.09
N ARG A 18 -9.06 3.08 0.16
CA ARG A 18 -9.53 1.72 0.44
C ARG A 18 -9.78 1.55 1.93
N ASN A 19 -10.91 0.93 2.24
CA ASN A 19 -11.33 0.67 3.61
C ASN A 19 -11.56 -0.83 3.81
N ASP A 20 -11.29 -1.31 5.03
CA ASP A 20 -11.46 -2.71 5.42
C ASP A 20 -10.71 -3.67 4.50
N ILE A 21 -9.40 -3.48 4.32
CA ILE A 21 -8.59 -4.36 3.46
C ILE A 21 -7.43 -5.02 4.22
N LEU A 22 -7.11 -6.25 3.82
CA LEU A 22 -5.90 -6.96 4.21
C LEU A 22 -4.97 -7.02 2.99
N VAL A 23 -3.80 -6.44 3.09
CA VAL A 23 -2.74 -6.51 2.09
C VAL A 23 -1.71 -7.53 2.57
N ARG A 24 -1.48 -8.59 1.81
CA ARG A 24 -0.54 -9.66 2.20
C ARG A 24 0.42 -10.01 1.08
N ASN A 25 1.71 -10.19 1.37
CA ASN A 25 2.71 -10.61 0.39
C ASN A 25 2.71 -9.73 -0.88
N CYS A 26 2.55 -8.42 -0.71
CA CYS A 26 2.56 -7.46 -1.81
C CYS A 26 3.87 -6.68 -1.83
N TYR A 27 4.28 -6.26 -3.03
CA TYR A 27 5.44 -5.39 -3.24
C TYR A 27 4.95 -3.98 -3.58
N PHE A 28 5.45 -2.98 -2.87
CA PHE A 28 5.22 -1.58 -3.16
C PHE A 28 6.56 -0.97 -3.57
N ASP A 29 6.85 -1.09 -4.85
CA ASP A 29 8.10 -0.68 -5.47
C ASP A 29 7.81 -0.43 -6.96
N GLY A 30 8.22 0.71 -7.47
CA GLY A 30 7.85 1.12 -8.81
C GLY A 30 8.61 2.33 -9.34
N PRO A 31 8.90 2.38 -10.65
CA PRO A 31 9.57 3.50 -11.29
C PRO A 31 8.73 4.80 -11.28
N GLU A 32 7.42 4.71 -11.03
CA GLU A 32 6.54 5.88 -10.87
C GLU A 32 6.41 6.34 -9.42
N ASP A 33 7.36 5.94 -8.56
CA ASP A 33 7.45 6.36 -7.18
C ASP A 33 6.17 5.98 -6.43
N GLY A 34 6.07 4.69 -6.03
CA GLY A 34 4.93 4.09 -5.31
C GLY A 34 4.66 4.68 -3.91
N GLU A 35 4.80 5.99 -3.77
CA GLU A 35 4.59 6.78 -2.59
C GLU A 35 3.12 6.73 -2.16
N SER A 36 2.90 6.84 -0.85
CA SER A 36 1.58 7.06 -0.29
C SER A 36 0.54 6.00 -0.71
N ALA A 37 0.96 4.75 -0.93
CA ALA A 37 0.10 3.68 -1.42
C ALA A 37 -1.19 3.50 -0.60
N LEU A 38 -1.13 3.74 0.72
CA LEU A 38 -2.27 3.64 1.66
C LEU A 38 -2.85 5.00 2.09
N LYS A 39 -2.78 6.02 1.24
CA LYS A 39 -3.31 7.35 1.59
C LYS A 39 -4.83 7.36 1.71
N GLU A 40 -5.33 8.07 2.73
CA GLU A 40 -6.77 8.19 3.06
C GLU A 40 -7.50 6.83 3.23
N CYS A 41 -6.78 5.80 3.68
CA CYS A 41 -7.34 4.48 3.91
C CYS A 41 -7.74 4.29 5.38
N ASN A 42 -8.71 3.43 5.65
CA ASN A 42 -9.19 3.14 7.00
C ASN A 42 -9.29 1.62 7.25
N ASN A 43 -8.93 1.19 8.47
CA ASN A 43 -8.97 -0.22 8.88
C ASN A 43 -8.23 -1.16 7.90
N ILE A 44 -6.95 -0.87 7.71
CA ILE A 44 -6.04 -1.59 6.81
C ILE A 44 -5.15 -2.51 7.64
N MET A 45 -5.00 -3.76 7.23
CA MET A 45 -4.01 -4.68 7.78
C MET A 45 -2.98 -4.99 6.69
N VAL A 46 -1.70 -4.90 7.00
CA VAL A 46 -0.60 -5.18 6.06
C VAL A 46 0.27 -6.27 6.67
N GLU A 47 0.54 -7.33 5.92
CA GLU A 47 1.27 -8.51 6.40
C GLU A 47 2.27 -9.01 5.35
N GLY A 48 3.54 -9.18 5.73
CA GLY A 48 4.56 -9.73 4.82
C GLY A 48 4.73 -8.96 3.50
N CYS A 49 4.49 -7.66 3.50
CA CYS A 49 4.65 -6.81 2.33
C CYS A 49 6.01 -6.10 2.36
N ASP A 50 6.66 -6.01 1.20
CA ASP A 50 7.89 -5.27 1.02
C ASP A 50 7.55 -3.89 0.44
N ILE A 51 7.94 -2.84 1.14
CA ILE A 51 7.67 -1.47 0.74
C ILE A 51 9.01 -0.77 0.60
N ILE A 52 9.35 -0.40 -0.64
CA ILE A 52 10.62 0.20 -0.99
C ILE A 52 10.29 1.60 -1.52
N SER A 53 10.42 2.61 -0.65
CA SER A 53 10.28 4.02 -1.05
C SER A 53 11.37 4.86 -0.37
N PRO A 54 12.10 5.70 -1.13
CA PRO A 54 13.27 6.45 -0.63
C PRO A 54 12.93 7.66 0.25
N GLU A 55 11.66 8.12 0.32
CA GLU A 55 11.24 9.39 0.95
C GLU A 55 10.19 9.20 2.09
N PHE A 56 10.21 8.06 2.79
CA PHE A 56 9.06 7.54 3.55
C PHE A 56 8.40 8.48 4.60
N GLY A 57 7.17 8.94 4.30
CA GLY A 57 6.25 9.60 5.23
C GLY A 57 4.82 9.07 5.08
N TRP A 58 4.32 8.35 6.09
CA TRP A 58 2.96 7.79 6.08
C TRP A 58 2.04 8.66 6.92
N SER A 59 0.94 9.10 6.31
CA SER A 59 -0.22 9.62 7.03
C SER A 59 -1.41 8.71 6.70
N ALA A 60 -1.53 7.65 7.48
CA ALA A 60 -2.78 6.91 7.62
C ALA A 60 -3.53 7.52 8.80
N ARG A 61 -4.81 7.84 8.63
CA ARG A 61 -5.66 8.36 9.71
C ARG A 61 -6.20 7.23 10.59
#